data_AF-A0A962VAP7-F1
#
_entry.id   AF-A0A962VAP7-F1
#
_cell.length_a   1.000
_cell.length_b   1.000
_cell.length_c   1.000
_cell.angle_alpha   90.00
_cell.angle_beta   90.00
_cell.angle_gamma   90.00
#
_symmetry.space_group_name_H-M   'P 1'
#
loop_
_entity.id
_entity.type
_entity.pdbx_description
1 polymer ?
#
loop_
_entity_poly.entity_id
_entity_poly.type
_entity_poly.pdbx_seq_one_letter_code
_entity_poly.pdbx_strand_id
1 'polypeptide(L)'
;ADFCDYLIQRSAEAGRWRDPKLSPADNPGQIQPSILNQLQTLLQQQLSFTEGELQIWFGRFITEAGTDLSPLPTAEVPTPTALADKLTRHEQWQRCSTTRFAYIAQADHAITLFIDGQAYPLTKQDAWLGKLLCRQVSFPSSALLPALAQAQTSTLLLEWINQGYLLAADDT
;
A
#
# COMPACT_ATOMS: atom_id res chain seq x y z
N ALA A 1 4.24 9.21 4.06
CA ALA A 1 4.10 9.51 5.52
C ALA A 1 5.26 8.91 6.32
N ASP A 2 5.78 9.58 7.35
CA ASP A 2 6.86 9.06 8.21
C ASP A 2 6.33 7.90 9.09
N PHE A 3 7.18 6.93 9.41
CA PHE A 3 6.84 5.81 10.32
C PHE A 3 6.32 6.32 11.67
N CYS A 4 6.86 7.45 12.14
CA CYS A 4 6.41 8.14 13.35
C CYS A 4 4.94 8.59 13.25
N ASP A 5 4.49 9.10 12.11
CA ASP A 5 3.10 9.55 11.94
C ASP A 5 2.12 8.37 11.99
N TYR A 6 2.50 7.25 11.36
CA TYR A 6 1.73 6.01 11.44
C TYR A 6 1.61 5.49 12.87
N LEU A 7 2.72 5.50 13.62
CA LEU A 7 2.74 5.15 15.03
C LEU A 7 1.88 6.10 15.88
N ILE A 8 1.94 7.40 15.61
CA ILE A 8 1.15 8.41 16.34
C ILE A 8 -0.33 8.19 16.09
N GLN A 9 -0.74 7.98 14.84
CA GLN A 9 -2.14 7.72 14.48
C GLN A 9 -2.69 6.45 15.14
N ARG A 10 -1.85 5.41 15.28
CA ARG A 10 -2.19 4.18 16.03
C ARG A 10 -2.23 4.41 17.55
N SER A 11 -1.28 5.18 18.07
CA SER A 11 -1.10 5.42 19.52
C SER A 11 -2.08 6.42 20.12
N ALA A 12 -2.88 7.13 19.31
CA ALA A 12 -3.92 8.04 19.81
C ALA A 12 -4.89 7.33 20.78
N GLU A 13 -5.02 6.01 20.68
CA GLU A 13 -5.81 5.15 21.56
C GLU A 13 -5.04 4.61 22.79
N ALA A 14 -3.70 4.64 22.77
CA ALA A 14 -2.84 4.06 23.81
C ALA A 14 -2.78 4.87 25.11
N GLY A 15 -3.33 6.09 25.12
CA GLY A 15 -3.32 6.98 26.26
C GLY A 15 -1.96 7.62 26.54
N ARG A 16 -1.96 8.75 27.25
CA ARG A 16 -0.72 9.39 27.72
C ARG A 16 -0.11 8.58 28.85
N TRP A 17 1.22 8.59 28.96
CA TRP A 17 1.92 8.08 30.14
C TRP A 17 1.23 8.61 31.39
N ARG A 18 0.76 7.69 32.23
CA ARG A 18 0.24 7.99 33.56
C ARG A 18 1.24 7.44 34.55
N ASP A 19 1.84 8.33 35.31
CA ASP A 19 2.75 7.98 36.38
C ASP A 19 2.02 7.11 37.41
N PRO A 20 2.27 5.79 37.43
CA PRO A 20 1.54 4.88 38.30
C PRO A 20 2.13 4.98 39.70
N LYS A 21 1.29 5.36 40.69
CA LYS A 21 1.55 5.41 42.15
C LYS A 21 3.01 5.14 42.53
N LEU A 22 3.88 6.11 42.30
CA LEU A 22 5.26 6.09 42.75
C LEU A 22 5.30 6.02 44.27
N SER A 23 6.04 5.04 44.80
CA SER A 23 6.49 5.14 46.19
C SER A 23 7.44 6.33 46.32
N PRO A 24 7.44 7.05 47.47
CA PRO A 24 8.38 8.15 47.69
C PRO A 24 9.81 7.69 47.42
N ALA A 25 10.50 8.36 46.50
CA ALA A 25 11.90 8.09 46.24
C ALA A 25 12.75 8.67 47.37
N ASP A 26 13.81 7.96 47.76
CA ASP A 26 14.76 8.41 48.78
C ASP A 26 15.50 9.69 48.32
N ASN A 27 15.81 9.76 47.02
CA ASN A 27 16.26 10.97 46.35
C ASN A 27 15.26 11.39 45.26
N PRO A 28 14.58 12.54 45.37
CA PRO A 28 13.62 13.00 44.38
C PRO A 28 14.24 13.32 43.01
N GLY A 29 15.56 13.50 42.92
CA GLY A 29 16.29 13.69 41.67
C GLY A 29 16.66 12.39 40.94
N GLN A 30 16.46 11.21 41.56
CA GLN A 30 16.79 9.93 40.95
C GLN A 30 15.64 9.43 40.08
N ILE A 31 15.93 9.17 38.80
CA ILE A 31 15.04 8.37 37.95
C ILE A 31 15.23 6.91 38.33
N GLN A 32 14.21 6.32 38.93
CA GLN A 32 14.30 4.94 39.41
C GLN A 32 14.44 3.96 38.23
N PRO A 33 15.28 2.91 38.36
CA PRO A 33 15.40 1.87 37.33
C PRO A 33 14.06 1.22 36.97
N SER A 34 13.14 1.12 37.93
CA SER A 34 11.78 0.62 37.70
C SER A 34 10.99 1.47 36.70
N ILE A 35 11.17 2.79 36.73
CA ILE A 35 10.51 3.72 35.79
C ILE A 35 11.09 3.56 34.38
N LEU A 36 12.41 3.41 34.26
CA LEU A 36 13.05 3.12 32.97
C LEU A 36 12.56 1.80 32.37
N ASN A 37 12.46 0.75 33.19
CA ASN A 37 11.97 -0.56 32.75
C ASN A 37 10.49 -0.51 32.30
N GLN A 38 9.65 0.24 33.02
CA GLN A 38 8.25 0.44 32.62
C GLN A 38 8.14 1.21 31.31
N LEU A 39 8.93 2.28 31.15
CA LEU A 39 8.97 3.06 29.93
C LEU A 39 9.45 2.21 28.74
N GLN A 40 10.49 1.41 28.92
CA GLN A 40 10.94 0.46 27.90
C GLN A 40 9.87 -0.56 27.53
N THR A 41 9.16 -1.12 28.52
CA THR A 41 8.05 -2.06 28.29
C THR A 41 6.93 -1.41 27.50
N LEU A 42 6.54 -0.18 27.87
CA LEU A 42 5.52 0.56 27.14
C LEU A 42 5.95 0.84 25.71
N LEU A 43 7.19 1.29 25.49
CA LEU A 43 7.70 1.52 24.13
C LEU A 43 7.69 0.23 23.31
N GLN A 44 8.11 -0.90 23.88
CA GLN A 44 8.06 -2.20 23.20
C GLN A 44 6.64 -2.60 22.82
N GLN A 45 5.67 -2.40 23.72
CA GLN A 45 4.24 -2.64 23.43
C GLN A 45 3.75 -1.73 22.31
N GLN A 46 4.08 -0.43 22.35
CA GLN A 46 3.69 0.54 21.33
C GLN A 46 4.38 0.34 19.98
N LEU A 47 5.52 -0.32 19.94
CA LEU A 47 6.26 -0.67 18.72
C LEU A 47 5.99 -2.10 18.27
N SER A 48 5.18 -2.87 19.00
CA SER A 48 4.82 -4.22 18.59
C SER A 48 3.81 -4.17 17.44
N PHE A 49 4.07 -4.93 16.40
CA PHE A 49 3.17 -5.09 15.24
C PHE A 49 2.85 -6.57 15.07
N THR A 50 1.63 -6.86 14.64
CA THR A 50 1.37 -8.12 13.96
C THR A 50 2.09 -8.15 12.62
N GLU A 51 2.42 -9.34 12.13
CA GLU A 51 3.08 -9.49 10.83
C GLU A 51 2.27 -8.82 9.69
N GLY A 52 0.94 -8.95 9.74
CA GLY A 52 0.03 -8.32 8.76
C GLY A 52 0.06 -6.79 8.79
N GLU A 53 0.08 -6.17 9.98
CA GLU A 53 0.17 -4.71 10.10
C GLU A 53 1.48 -4.17 9.52
N LEU A 54 2.60 -4.84 9.82
CA LEU A 54 3.91 -4.44 9.31
C LEU A 54 3.96 -4.52 7.79
N GLN A 55 3.44 -5.60 7.20
CA GLN A 55 3.39 -5.79 5.75
C GLN A 55 2.55 -4.70 5.07
N ILE A 56 1.37 -4.38 5.61
CA ILE A 56 0.49 -3.34 5.06
C ILE A 56 1.15 -1.96 5.17
N TRP A 57 1.64 -1.59 6.35
CA TRP A 57 2.30 -0.30 6.55
C TRP A 57 3.50 -0.15 5.60
N PHE A 58 4.40 -1.13 5.59
CA PHE A 58 5.63 -1.03 4.81
C PHE A 58 5.35 -1.00 3.31
N GLY A 59 4.41 -1.83 2.83
CA GLY A 59 4.01 -1.85 1.42
C GLY A 59 3.44 -0.51 0.96
N ARG A 60 2.62 0.14 1.79
CA ARG A 60 2.13 1.50 1.50
C ARG A 60 3.27 2.52 1.52
N PHE A 61 4.06 2.53 2.60
CA PHE A 61 5.17 3.47 2.79
C PHE A 61 6.17 3.45 1.63
N ILE A 62 6.58 2.26 1.17
CA ILE A 62 7.61 2.15 0.12
C ILE A 62 7.08 2.47 -1.28
N THR A 63 5.75 2.41 -1.48
CA THR A 63 5.12 2.68 -2.78
C THR A 63 4.52 4.09 -2.90
N GLU A 64 4.32 4.80 -1.80
CA GLU A 64 3.88 6.19 -1.78
C GLU A 64 4.85 7.06 -2.60
N ALA A 65 4.35 7.70 -3.66
CA ALA A 65 5.13 8.69 -4.40
C ALA A 65 5.37 9.94 -3.53
N GLY A 66 6.44 10.68 -3.80
CA GLY A 66 6.58 12.02 -3.23
C GLY A 66 5.44 12.90 -3.75
N THR A 67 4.96 13.84 -2.94
CA THR A 67 3.74 14.65 -3.21
C THR A 67 3.71 15.34 -4.57
N ASP A 68 4.89 15.67 -5.14
CA ASP A 68 5.03 16.32 -6.45
C ASP A 68 5.02 15.35 -7.64
N LEU A 69 4.88 14.04 -7.38
CA LEU A 69 5.00 12.96 -8.37
C LEU A 69 3.76 12.08 -8.46
N SER A 70 2.66 12.41 -7.76
CA SER A 70 1.44 11.62 -7.87
C SER A 70 0.94 11.62 -9.33
N PRO A 71 0.54 10.44 -9.86
CA PRO A 71 0.01 10.34 -11.21
C PRO A 71 -1.26 11.16 -11.35
N LEU A 72 -1.42 11.82 -12.49
CA LEU A 72 -2.65 12.52 -12.81
C LEU A 72 -3.69 11.53 -13.35
N PRO A 73 -4.95 11.60 -12.89
CA PRO A 73 -6.02 10.79 -13.44
C PRO A 73 -6.12 10.96 -14.97
N THR A 74 -6.36 9.87 -15.68
CA THR A 74 -6.56 9.92 -17.15
C THR A 74 -8.01 10.29 -17.49
N ALA A 75 -8.29 10.49 -18.78
CA ALA A 75 -9.66 10.63 -19.24
C ALA A 75 -10.49 9.40 -18.81
N GLU A 76 -11.51 9.65 -17.99
CA GLU A 76 -12.28 8.63 -17.30
C GLU A 76 -12.91 7.65 -18.29
N VAL A 77 -12.57 6.37 -18.15
CA VAL A 77 -13.25 5.29 -18.85
C VAL A 77 -14.47 4.90 -18.00
N PRO A 78 -15.70 5.06 -18.50
CA PRO A 78 -16.89 5.01 -17.67
C PRO A 78 -17.37 3.58 -17.36
N THR A 79 -16.99 2.58 -18.17
CA THR A 79 -17.51 1.22 -18.03
C THR A 79 -16.47 0.14 -18.38
N PRO A 80 -16.60 -1.08 -17.83
CA PRO A 80 -15.79 -2.23 -18.25
C PRO A 80 -15.92 -2.58 -19.74
N THR A 81 -17.06 -2.30 -20.38
CA THR A 81 -17.21 -2.48 -21.83
C THR A 81 -16.33 -1.49 -22.60
N ALA A 82 -16.31 -0.22 -22.18
CA ALA A 82 -15.42 0.79 -22.75
C ALA A 82 -13.93 0.50 -22.51
N LEU A 83 -13.61 -0.21 -21.42
CA LEU A 83 -12.25 -0.70 -21.15
C LEU A 83 -11.79 -1.70 -22.22
N ALA A 84 -12.64 -2.64 -22.62
CA ALA A 84 -12.30 -3.61 -23.67
C ALA A 84 -11.97 -2.91 -25.00
N ASP A 85 -12.80 -1.92 -25.38
CA ASP A 85 -12.55 -1.09 -26.55
C ASP A 85 -11.24 -0.30 -26.44
N LYS A 86 -10.93 0.25 -25.25
CA LYS A 86 -9.68 0.97 -25.03
C LYS A 86 -8.47 0.04 -25.14
N LEU A 87 -8.51 -1.13 -24.51
CA LEU A 87 -7.42 -2.12 -24.59
C LEU A 87 -7.16 -2.60 -26.03
N THR A 88 -8.20 -2.70 -26.86
CA THR A 88 -8.06 -3.15 -28.26
C THR A 88 -7.58 -2.05 -29.21
N ARG A 89 -7.77 -0.77 -28.89
CA ARG A 89 -7.29 0.35 -29.71
C ARG A 89 -5.79 0.60 -29.59
N HIS A 90 -5.18 0.23 -28.47
CA HIS A 90 -3.74 0.39 -28.24
C HIS A 90 -3.06 -0.96 -28.27
N GLU A 91 -1.86 -1.04 -28.82
CA GLU A 91 -1.10 -2.31 -28.84
C GLU A 91 -0.28 -2.51 -27.56
N GLN A 92 0.16 -1.41 -26.94
CA GLN A 92 1.07 -1.41 -25.80
C GLN A 92 0.57 -0.53 -24.67
N TRP A 93 0.84 -0.99 -23.45
CA TRP A 93 0.57 -0.28 -22.20
C TRP A 93 1.84 -0.19 -21.39
N GLN A 94 1.88 0.76 -20.47
CA GLN A 94 2.97 0.94 -19.54
C GLN A 94 2.48 1.45 -18.19
N ARG A 95 3.28 1.18 -17.15
CA ARG A 95 3.10 1.83 -15.86
C ARG A 95 3.49 3.30 -15.97
N CYS A 96 2.77 4.17 -15.26
CA CYS A 96 3.21 5.53 -15.08
C CYS A 96 4.59 5.55 -14.40
N SER A 97 5.51 6.37 -14.92
CA SER A 97 6.90 6.43 -14.48
C SER A 97 7.05 6.94 -13.05
N THR A 98 6.06 7.70 -12.57
CA THR A 98 6.04 8.25 -11.21
C THR A 98 5.37 7.32 -10.20
N THR A 99 4.66 6.28 -10.66
CA THR A 99 3.96 5.33 -9.80
C THR A 99 4.83 4.12 -9.46
N ARG A 100 4.95 3.82 -8.16
CA ARG A 100 5.65 2.61 -7.69
C ARG A 100 4.67 1.47 -7.47
N PHE A 101 5.08 0.28 -7.88
CA PHE A 101 4.32 -0.95 -7.73
C PHE A 101 5.17 -1.96 -6.95
N ALA A 102 4.60 -2.57 -5.92
CA ALA A 102 5.22 -3.65 -5.17
C ALA A 102 4.15 -4.65 -4.74
N TYR A 103 4.54 -5.89 -4.44
CA TYR A 103 3.60 -6.85 -3.85
C TYR A 103 4.25 -7.64 -2.73
N ILE A 104 3.44 -8.12 -1.81
CA ILE A 104 3.81 -9.09 -0.78
C ILE A 104 2.99 -10.35 -1.02
N ALA A 105 3.67 -11.50 -1.10
CA ALA A 105 3.00 -12.78 -1.24
C ALA A 105 2.28 -13.18 0.07
N GLN A 106 1.10 -13.74 -0.07
CA GLN A 106 0.27 -14.22 1.03
C GLN A 106 0.09 -15.74 0.93
N ALA A 107 -0.59 -16.33 1.92
CA ALA A 107 -1.02 -17.73 1.86
C ALA A 107 -1.88 -18.00 0.60
N ASP A 108 -2.00 -19.28 0.23
CA ASP A 108 -2.82 -19.74 -0.91
C ASP A 108 -2.49 -19.10 -2.27
N HIS A 109 -1.25 -18.61 -2.44
CA HIS A 109 -0.79 -17.88 -3.62
C HIS A 109 -1.50 -16.56 -3.90
N ALA A 110 -2.28 -16.04 -2.94
CA ALA A 110 -2.76 -14.67 -2.96
C ALA A 110 -1.59 -13.68 -2.81
N ILE A 111 -1.84 -12.41 -3.12
CA ILE A 111 -0.87 -11.32 -2.90
C ILE A 111 -1.59 -10.09 -2.39
N THR A 112 -0.88 -9.24 -1.66
CA THR A 112 -1.27 -7.84 -1.48
C THR A 112 -0.44 -7.01 -2.44
N LEU A 113 -1.08 -6.39 -3.42
CA LEU A 113 -0.46 -5.45 -4.35
C LEU A 113 -0.51 -4.05 -3.75
N PHE A 114 0.57 -3.29 -3.90
CA PHE A 114 0.68 -1.91 -3.45
C PHE A 114 0.98 -1.01 -4.65
N ILE A 115 0.19 0.03 -4.82
CA ILE A 115 0.32 1.01 -5.90
C ILE A 115 0.11 2.40 -5.30
N ASP A 116 1.09 3.28 -5.43
CA ASP A 116 1.05 4.66 -4.92
C ASP A 116 0.56 4.80 -3.46
N GLY A 117 1.06 3.95 -2.56
CA GLY A 117 0.67 3.99 -1.16
C GLY A 117 -0.70 3.37 -0.84
N GLN A 118 -1.43 2.87 -1.84
CA GLN A 118 -2.66 2.10 -1.66
C GLN A 118 -2.39 0.61 -1.63
N ALA A 119 -3.23 -0.14 -0.90
CA ALA A 119 -3.11 -1.60 -0.77
C ALA A 119 -4.32 -2.30 -1.37
N TYR A 120 -4.07 -3.25 -2.27
CA TYR A 120 -5.04 -4.01 -3.04
C TYR A 120 -4.86 -5.51 -2.74
N PRO A 121 -5.69 -6.12 -1.87
CA PRO A 121 -5.65 -7.56 -1.66
C PRO A 121 -6.16 -8.28 -2.91
N LEU A 122 -5.33 -9.13 -3.50
CA LEU A 122 -5.63 -9.91 -4.70
C LEU A 122 -5.68 -11.39 -4.36
N THR A 123 -6.77 -12.03 -4.76
CA THR A 123 -6.94 -13.48 -4.61
C THR A 123 -5.91 -14.24 -5.46
N LYS A 124 -5.79 -15.55 -5.25
CA LYS A 124 -5.01 -16.44 -6.14
C LYS A 124 -5.35 -16.25 -7.62
N GLN A 125 -6.62 -15.98 -7.91
CA GLN A 125 -7.15 -15.83 -9.26
C GLN A 125 -6.71 -14.53 -9.94
N ASP A 126 -6.45 -13.47 -9.15
CA ASP A 126 -6.04 -12.14 -9.64
C ASP A 126 -4.55 -11.87 -9.48
N ALA A 127 -3.85 -12.69 -8.67
CA ALA A 127 -2.44 -12.49 -8.33
C ALA A 127 -1.51 -12.44 -9.56
N TRP A 128 -1.89 -13.06 -10.68
CA TRP A 128 -1.12 -12.99 -11.92
C TRP A 128 -1.02 -11.55 -12.45
N LEU A 129 -2.09 -10.76 -12.32
CA LEU A 129 -2.14 -9.40 -12.85
C LEU A 129 -1.22 -8.49 -12.04
N GLY A 130 -1.31 -8.53 -10.71
CA GLY A 130 -0.39 -7.76 -9.86
C GLY A 130 1.09 -8.14 -10.08
N LYS A 131 1.39 -9.43 -10.23
CA LYS A 131 2.75 -9.90 -10.55
C LYS A 131 3.23 -9.44 -11.93
N LEU A 132 2.36 -9.45 -12.94
CA LEU A 132 2.67 -8.94 -14.28
C LEU A 132 3.05 -7.46 -14.20
N LEU A 133 2.22 -6.64 -13.55
CA LEU A 133 2.43 -5.20 -13.40
C LEU A 133 3.71 -4.89 -12.63
N CYS A 134 4.05 -5.64 -11.58
CA CYS A 134 5.31 -5.44 -10.86
C CYS A 134 6.54 -5.89 -11.67
N ARG A 135 6.41 -6.93 -12.50
CA ARG A 135 7.54 -7.50 -13.25
C ARG A 135 7.94 -6.66 -14.45
N GLN A 136 7.00 -6.00 -15.11
CA GLN A 136 7.22 -5.31 -16.38
C GLN A 136 6.85 -3.82 -16.25
N VAL A 137 7.60 -2.95 -16.92
CA VAL A 137 7.23 -1.53 -17.05
C VAL A 137 6.26 -1.34 -18.21
N SER A 138 6.48 -2.06 -19.32
CA SER A 138 5.63 -2.04 -20.51
C SER A 138 5.25 -3.46 -20.90
N PHE A 139 4.03 -3.63 -21.41
CA PHE A 139 3.43 -4.91 -21.77
C PHE A 139 2.37 -4.73 -22.87
N PRO A 140 2.14 -5.75 -23.71
CA PRO A 140 1.14 -5.68 -24.76
C PRO A 140 -0.28 -5.73 -24.17
N SER A 141 -1.24 -5.14 -24.88
CA SER A 141 -2.66 -5.19 -24.49
C SER A 141 -3.17 -6.62 -24.33
N SER A 142 -2.66 -7.56 -25.12
CA SER A 142 -3.00 -8.99 -25.02
C SER A 142 -2.69 -9.60 -23.66
N ALA A 143 -1.75 -9.04 -22.90
CA ALA A 143 -1.45 -9.48 -21.54
C ALA A 143 -2.49 -8.99 -20.52
N LEU A 144 -3.21 -7.90 -20.80
CA LEU A 144 -4.27 -7.35 -19.96
C LEU A 144 -5.66 -7.91 -20.29
N LEU A 145 -5.91 -8.31 -21.54
CA LEU A 145 -7.21 -8.85 -21.98
C LEU A 145 -7.79 -9.95 -21.07
N PRO A 146 -7.01 -10.89 -20.51
CA PRO A 146 -7.55 -11.90 -19.59
C PRO A 146 -8.21 -11.32 -18.33
N ALA A 147 -7.84 -10.11 -17.91
CA ALA A 147 -8.46 -9.42 -16.77
C ALA A 147 -9.94 -9.06 -17.03
N LEU A 148 -10.35 -8.95 -18.29
CA LEU A 148 -11.74 -8.65 -18.65
C LEU A 148 -12.70 -9.83 -18.42
N ALA A 149 -12.18 -11.05 -18.30
CA ALA A 149 -12.99 -12.24 -18.11
C ALA A 149 -13.73 -12.28 -16.76
N GLN A 150 -13.28 -11.49 -15.79
CA GLN A 150 -13.84 -11.42 -14.44
C GLN A 150 -14.21 -10.00 -14.08
N ALA A 151 -15.44 -9.82 -13.58
CA ALA A 151 -15.97 -8.50 -13.23
C ALA A 151 -15.13 -7.77 -12.18
N GLN A 152 -14.60 -8.49 -11.19
CA GLN A 152 -13.79 -7.89 -10.13
C GLN A 152 -12.42 -7.44 -10.67
N THR A 153 -11.72 -8.29 -11.40
CA THR A 153 -10.42 -7.98 -12.00
C THR A 153 -10.53 -6.84 -13.02
N SER A 154 -11.60 -6.81 -13.81
CA SER A 154 -11.83 -5.74 -14.79
C SER A 154 -12.14 -4.40 -14.12
N THR A 155 -12.84 -4.41 -12.99
CA THR A 155 -13.09 -3.21 -12.18
C THR A 155 -11.79 -2.65 -11.59
N LEU A 156 -10.91 -3.51 -11.07
CA LEU A 156 -9.59 -3.09 -10.57
C LEU A 156 -8.73 -2.52 -11.69
N LEU A 157 -8.68 -3.18 -12.85
CA LEU A 157 -7.92 -2.69 -14.00
C LEU A 157 -8.45 -1.34 -14.49
N LEU A 158 -9.77 -1.17 -14.52
CA LEU A 158 -10.42 0.09 -14.85
C LEU A 158 -10.02 1.21 -13.88
N GLU A 159 -10.09 0.93 -12.58
CA GLU A 159 -9.65 1.86 -11.53
C GLU A 159 -8.20 2.28 -11.75
N TRP A 160 -7.28 1.35 -11.93
CA TRP A 160 -5.86 1.66 -12.10
C TRP A 160 -5.56 2.47 -13.36
N ILE A 161 -6.30 2.26 -14.44
CA ILE A 161 -6.19 3.08 -15.66
C ILE A 161 -6.74 4.49 -15.40
N ASN A 162 -7.91 4.61 -14.77
CA ASN A 162 -8.53 5.91 -14.49
C ASN A 162 -7.69 6.74 -13.51
N GLN A 163 -7.04 6.11 -12.53
CA GLN A 163 -6.08 6.76 -11.62
C GLN A 163 -4.75 7.12 -12.31
N GLY A 164 -4.56 6.75 -13.57
CA GLY A 164 -3.34 7.04 -14.32
C GLY A 164 -2.14 6.19 -13.88
N TYR A 165 -2.36 5.10 -13.15
CA TYR A 165 -1.28 4.16 -12.81
C TYR A 165 -0.79 3.40 -14.04
N LEU A 166 -1.70 3.14 -14.98
CA LEU A 166 -1.44 2.47 -16.25
C LEU A 166 -1.86 3.38 -17.40
N LEU A 167 -0.96 3.57 -18.35
CA LEU A 167 -1.10 4.47 -19.49
C LEU A 167 -0.96 3.67 -20.79
N ALA A 168 -1.71 4.04 -21.82
CA ALA A 168 -1.41 3.55 -23.16
C ALA A 168 -0.07 4.15 -23.61
N ALA A 169 0.75 3.38 -24.32
CA ALA A 169 2.10 3.83 -24.71
C ALA A 169 2.07 5.08 -25.62
N ASP A 170 0.98 5.27 -26.35
CA ASP A 170 0.80 6.39 -27.29
C ASP A 170 0.23 7.66 -26.62
N ASP A 171 -0.20 7.57 -25.35
CA ASP A 171 -0.80 8.67 -24.58
C ASP A 171 0.22 9.41 -23.68
N THR A 172 1.50 9.00 -23.67
CA THR A 172 2.58 9.56 -22.82
C THR A 172 3.51 10.54 -23.51
#